data_AF-A0A1G2MT80-F1
#
_entry.id   AF-A0A1G2MT80-F1
#
_cell.length_a   1.000
_cell.length_b   1.000
_cell.length_c   1.000
_cell.angle_alpha   90.00
_cell.angle_beta   90.00
_cell.angle_gamma   90.00
#
_symmetry.space_group_name_H-M   'P 1'
#
loop_
_entity.id
_entity.type
_entity.pdbx_description
1 polymer ?
#
loop_
_entity_poly.entity_id
_entity_poly.type
_entity_poly.pdbx_seq_one_letter_code
_entity_poly.pdbx_strand_id
1 'polypeptide(L)'
;MSPELSHSLEKKWFSSLPASRMAYPDTLANRLKYAFWRFYTPCHPYVRDAVISLGIVRHVGRQNFILGTVAPHLTLKEFTSFLISQGYGNHFVAWEDEGEIVSLRYVKDFTHQYHLRVFKDREVRAHYEYTPECYPILHLKEKHFEPRSEEFLMLLGDTIVPHQGIKNQ
;
A
#
# COMPACT_ATOMS: atom_id res chain seq x y z
N MET A 1 27.91 13.41 4.27
CA MET A 1 26.77 13.26 5.20
C MET A 1 26.88 11.90 5.86
N SER A 2 26.69 11.76 7.18
CA SER A 2 26.83 10.45 7.84
C SER A 2 25.67 9.51 7.44
N PRO A 3 25.90 8.19 7.35
CA PRO A 3 24.86 7.21 7.00
C PRO A 3 23.62 7.27 7.91
N GLU A 4 23.82 7.51 9.20
CA GLU A 4 22.74 7.61 10.20
C GLU A 4 21.81 8.81 9.95
N LEU A 5 22.38 9.96 9.57
CA LEU A 5 21.61 11.15 9.25
C LEU A 5 20.79 10.95 7.97
N SER A 6 21.35 10.27 6.97
CA SER A 6 20.66 9.91 5.73
C SER A 6 19.44 9.02 6.01
N HIS A 7 19.64 7.96 6.79
CA HIS A 7 18.58 7.02 7.14
C HIS A 7 17.46 7.69 7.97
N SER A 8 17.80 8.58 8.89
CA SER A 8 16.82 9.34 9.68
C SER A 8 15.95 10.25 8.81
N LEU A 9 16.56 10.96 7.85
CA LEU A 9 15.86 11.85 6.93
C LEU A 9 14.95 11.09 5.96
N GLU A 10 15.38 9.93 5.47
CA GLU A 10 14.57 9.06 4.62
C GLU A 10 13.34 8.56 5.37
N LYS A 11 13.51 8.04 6.58
CA LYS A 11 12.37 7.57 7.40
C LYS A 11 11.37 8.70 7.65
N LYS A 12 11.86 9.90 8.00
CA LYS A 12 11.01 11.09 8.21
C LYS A 12 10.23 11.45 6.94
N TRP A 13 10.83 11.32 5.77
CA TRP A 13 10.17 11.61 4.51
C TRP A 13 9.04 10.60 4.21
N PHE A 14 9.28 9.30 4.34
CA PHE A 14 8.25 8.27 4.13
C PHE A 14 7.06 8.43 5.10
N SER A 15 7.32 8.79 6.36
CA SER A 15 6.26 9.09 7.33
C SER A 15 5.47 10.37 7.02
N SER A 16 5.97 11.23 6.14
CA SER A 16 5.33 12.50 5.76
C SER A 16 4.51 12.42 4.46
N LEU A 17 4.40 11.23 3.86
CA LEU A 17 3.66 11.04 2.61
C LEU A 17 2.17 11.37 2.76
N PRO A 18 1.54 11.91 1.71
CA PRO A 18 0.13 12.28 1.76
C PRO A 18 -0.74 11.04 1.98
N ALA A 19 -1.74 11.17 2.84
CA ALA A 19 -2.71 10.12 3.07
C ALA A 19 -3.53 9.83 1.80
N SER A 20 -3.80 8.56 1.53
CA SER A 20 -4.74 8.19 0.48
C SER A 20 -6.15 8.69 0.79
N ARG A 21 -6.85 9.20 -0.23
CA ARG A 21 -8.22 9.70 -0.12
C ARG A 21 -9.22 8.55 -0.27
N MET A 22 -10.21 8.47 0.62
CA MET A 22 -11.37 7.62 0.42
C MET A 22 -12.28 8.20 -0.68
N ALA A 23 -12.75 7.35 -1.59
CA ALA A 23 -13.83 7.70 -2.51
C ALA A 23 -15.16 7.84 -1.76
N TYR A 24 -15.99 8.80 -2.14
CA TYR A 24 -17.32 8.95 -1.57
C TYR A 24 -18.29 7.94 -2.23
N PRO A 25 -19.09 7.18 -1.46
CA PRO A 25 -19.95 6.15 -2.04
C PRO A 25 -21.36 6.62 -2.44
N ASP A 26 -21.92 5.92 -3.41
CA ASP A 26 -23.25 6.22 -3.94
C ASP A 26 -24.39 5.74 -3.03
N THR A 27 -24.23 4.59 -2.38
CA THR A 27 -25.31 3.96 -1.58
C THR A 27 -25.32 4.45 -0.14
N LEU A 28 -26.51 4.56 0.46
CA LEU A 28 -26.68 5.02 1.86
C LEU A 28 -25.91 4.15 2.85
N ALA A 29 -25.98 2.82 2.70
CA ALA A 29 -25.26 1.89 3.57
C ALA A 29 -23.74 2.13 3.54
N ASN A 30 -23.18 2.38 2.36
CA ASN A 30 -21.76 2.69 2.24
C ASN A 30 -21.42 4.10 2.73
N ARG A 31 -22.33 5.07 2.65
CA ARG A 31 -22.12 6.41 3.24
C ARG A 31 -21.99 6.35 4.76
N LEU A 32 -22.74 5.48 5.43
CA LEU A 32 -22.57 5.22 6.86
C LEU A 32 -21.20 4.62 7.17
N LYS A 33 -20.75 3.64 6.38
CA LYS A 33 -19.38 3.09 6.49
C LYS A 33 -18.33 4.18 6.27
N TYR A 34 -18.48 5.01 5.23
CA TYR A 34 -17.59 6.11 4.93
C TYR A 34 -17.46 7.07 6.12
N ALA A 35 -18.59 7.46 6.75
CA ALA A 35 -18.57 8.31 7.93
C ALA A 35 -17.83 7.66 9.12
N PHE A 36 -18.09 6.38 9.37
CA PHE A 36 -17.37 5.61 10.38
C PHE A 36 -15.85 5.59 10.12
N TRP A 37 -15.44 5.28 8.89
CA TRP A 37 -14.03 5.20 8.52
C TRP A 37 -13.33 6.56 8.57
N ARG A 38 -14.00 7.64 8.17
CA ARG A 38 -13.48 9.01 8.33
C ARG A 38 -13.16 9.35 9.78
N PHE A 39 -13.94 8.83 10.72
CA PHE A 39 -13.71 8.99 12.15
C PHE A 39 -12.63 8.02 12.68
N TYR A 40 -12.63 6.77 12.23
CA TYR A 40 -11.76 5.72 12.76
C TYR A 40 -10.33 5.72 12.20
N THR A 41 -10.12 6.06 10.93
CA THR A 41 -8.80 5.99 10.26
C THR A 41 -7.67 6.71 11.03
N PRO A 42 -7.85 7.92 11.58
CA PRO A 42 -6.81 8.57 12.39
C PRO A 42 -6.37 7.77 13.63
N CYS A 43 -7.28 6.97 14.18
CA CYS A 43 -7.05 6.17 15.38
C CYS A 43 -6.51 4.77 15.07
N HIS A 44 -6.64 4.30 13.82
CA HIS A 44 -6.33 2.92 13.44
C HIS A 44 -4.91 2.47 13.78
N PRO A 45 -3.83 3.26 13.54
CA PRO A 45 -2.47 2.84 13.87
C PRO A 45 -2.31 2.48 15.36
N TYR A 46 -2.88 3.29 16.26
CA TYR A 46 -2.83 3.01 17.70
C TYR A 46 -3.57 1.73 18.08
N VAL A 47 -4.72 1.47 17.44
CA VAL A 47 -5.49 0.24 17.67
C VAL A 47 -4.74 -0.98 17.14
N ARG A 48 -4.17 -0.89 15.94
CA ARG A 48 -3.36 -1.93 15.32
C ARG A 48 -2.17 -2.30 16.21
N ASP A 49 -1.41 -1.30 16.63
CA ASP A 49 -0.20 -1.49 17.43
C ASP A 49 -0.55 -2.08 18.81
N ALA A 50 -1.66 -1.67 19.42
CA ALA A 50 -2.16 -2.27 20.66
C ALA A 50 -2.50 -3.76 20.47
N VAL A 51 -3.25 -4.12 19.43
CA VAL A 51 -3.64 -5.50 19.13
C VAL A 51 -2.42 -6.39 18.84
N ILE A 52 -1.40 -5.87 18.13
CA ILE A 52 -0.12 -6.55 17.90
C ILE A 52 0.63 -6.73 19.23
N SER A 53 0.73 -5.69 20.06
CA SER A 53 1.45 -5.74 21.35
C SER A 53 0.83 -6.74 22.34
N LEU A 54 -0.49 -6.93 22.25
CA LEU A 54 -1.24 -7.93 23.03
C LEU A 54 -1.14 -9.34 22.45
N GLY A 55 -0.48 -9.52 21.29
CA GLY A 55 -0.28 -10.82 20.65
C GLY A 55 -1.54 -11.42 20.03
N ILE A 56 -2.61 -10.64 19.86
CA ILE A 56 -3.91 -11.09 19.34
C ILE A 56 -3.81 -11.39 17.83
N VAL A 57 -2.99 -10.63 17.11
CA VAL A 57 -2.70 -10.83 15.69
C VAL A 57 -1.20 -10.93 15.48
N ARG A 58 -0.77 -11.90 14.67
CA ARG A 58 0.61 -12.02 14.18
C ARG A 58 0.57 -12.02 12.65
N HIS A 59 1.22 -11.04 12.05
CA HIS A 59 1.50 -10.99 10.62
C HIS A 59 3.00 -11.20 10.43
N VAL A 60 3.39 -12.19 9.62
CA VAL A 60 4.80 -12.56 9.42
C VAL A 60 5.08 -12.71 7.94
N GLY A 61 6.21 -12.15 7.50
CA GLY A 61 6.69 -12.24 6.13
C GLY A 61 6.13 -11.13 5.23
N ARG A 62 6.10 -11.42 3.93
CA ARG A 62 5.61 -10.52 2.89
C ARG A 62 4.40 -11.15 2.21
N GLN A 63 3.36 -10.36 1.96
CA GLN A 63 2.20 -10.78 1.16
C GLN A 63 2.65 -11.23 -0.23
N ASN A 64 1.92 -12.13 -0.89
CA ASN A 64 2.25 -12.60 -2.26
C ASN A 64 2.19 -11.45 -3.30
N PHE A 65 2.21 -11.74 -4.60
CA PHE A 65 2.09 -10.73 -5.68
C PHE A 65 3.35 -9.88 -5.93
N ILE A 66 4.50 -10.55 -6.08
CA ILE A 66 5.73 -9.92 -6.55
C ILE A 66 5.49 -9.34 -7.96
N LEU A 67 5.73 -8.03 -8.10
CA LEU A 67 5.63 -7.33 -9.38
C LEU A 67 7.01 -7.14 -10.03
N GLY A 68 8.04 -6.90 -9.22
CA GLY A 68 9.38 -6.64 -9.73
C GLY A 68 10.25 -5.88 -8.73
N THR A 69 11.22 -5.16 -9.26
CA THR A 69 12.11 -4.30 -8.48
C THR A 69 12.19 -2.91 -9.08
N VAL A 70 12.30 -1.88 -8.24
CA VAL A 70 12.46 -0.48 -8.72
C VAL A 70 13.66 -0.38 -9.67
N ALA A 71 13.48 0.25 -10.83
CA ALA A 71 14.51 0.38 -11.86
C ALA A 71 15.81 0.96 -11.29
N PRO A 72 16.99 0.40 -11.63
CA PRO A 72 18.26 0.70 -10.94
C PRO A 72 18.70 2.15 -11.06
N HIS A 73 18.22 2.88 -12.07
CA HIS A 73 18.50 4.29 -12.28
C HIS A 73 17.64 5.22 -11.39
N LEU A 74 16.63 4.69 -10.69
CA LEU A 74 15.78 5.42 -9.76
C LEU A 74 16.12 5.09 -8.31
N THR A 75 16.05 6.11 -7.46
CA THR A 75 15.99 5.94 -6.00
C THR A 75 14.58 5.52 -5.57
N LEU A 76 14.46 4.90 -4.39
CA LEU A 76 13.15 4.54 -3.82
C LEU A 76 12.28 5.78 -3.57
N LYS A 77 12.90 6.93 -3.28
CA LYS A 77 12.22 8.21 -3.12
C LYS A 77 11.65 8.72 -4.43
N GLU A 78 12.40 8.64 -5.53
CA GLU A 78 11.92 9.04 -6.87
C GLU A 78 10.79 8.14 -7.34
N PHE A 79 10.93 6.82 -7.19
CA PHE A 79 9.87 5.87 -7.52
C PHE A 79 8.59 6.11 -6.69
N THR A 80 8.74 6.34 -5.39
CA THR A 80 7.61 6.68 -4.52
C THR A 80 6.98 8.01 -4.93
N SER A 81 7.78 9.03 -5.24
CA SER A 81 7.28 10.34 -5.69
C SER A 81 6.52 10.23 -7.01
N PHE A 82 6.99 9.39 -7.93
CA PHE A 82 6.27 9.05 -9.15
C PHE A 82 4.90 8.45 -8.83
N LEU A 83 4.81 7.46 -7.95
CA LEU A 83 3.52 6.87 -7.54
C LEU A 83 2.56 7.90 -6.94
N ILE A 84 3.07 8.77 -6.06
CA ILE A 84 2.26 9.88 -5.50
C ILE A 84 1.75 10.79 -6.62
N SER A 85 2.57 11.10 -7.62
CA SER A 85 2.15 11.89 -8.79
C SER A 85 1.07 11.21 -9.63
N GLN A 86 1.01 9.88 -9.61
CA GLN A 86 -0.05 9.08 -10.23
C GLN A 86 -1.32 8.97 -9.35
N GLY A 87 -1.37 9.66 -8.21
CA GLY A 87 -2.53 9.70 -7.32
C GLY A 87 -2.54 8.62 -6.24
N TYR A 88 -1.46 7.85 -6.08
CA TYR A 88 -1.31 6.99 -4.92
C TYR A 88 -1.13 7.82 -3.64
N GLY A 89 -1.57 7.28 -2.51
CA GLY A 89 -1.33 7.87 -1.20
C GLY A 89 -1.09 6.79 -0.16
N ASN A 90 -0.55 7.21 0.99
CA ASN A 90 -0.19 6.31 2.08
C ASN A 90 -1.43 5.57 2.60
N HIS A 91 -1.32 4.25 2.75
CA HIS A 91 -2.38 3.37 3.20
C HIS A 91 -2.14 2.94 4.66
N PHE A 92 -2.80 3.62 5.59
CA PHE A 92 -2.61 3.40 7.02
C PHE A 92 -3.34 2.16 7.57
N VAL A 93 -4.30 1.62 6.82
CA VAL A 93 -5.17 0.50 7.23
C VAL A 93 -4.71 -0.79 6.56
N ALA A 94 -3.41 -1.09 6.70
CA ALA A 94 -2.80 -2.32 6.21
C ALA A 94 -1.84 -2.87 7.27
N TRP A 95 -1.58 -4.18 7.20
CA TRP A 95 -0.46 -4.79 7.92
C TRP A 95 0.86 -4.29 7.36
N GLU A 96 1.87 -4.17 8.21
CA GLU A 96 3.24 -3.84 7.79
C GLU A 96 3.99 -5.15 7.50
N ASP A 97 4.47 -5.30 6.28
CA ASP A 97 5.31 -6.44 5.91
C ASP A 97 6.76 -6.25 6.38
N GLU A 98 7.48 -7.37 6.53
CA GLU A 98 8.88 -7.32 6.91
C GLU A 98 9.74 -6.63 5.82
N GLY A 99 10.39 -5.53 6.21
CA GLY A 99 11.23 -4.74 5.32
C GLY A 99 10.47 -3.75 4.44
N GLU A 100 9.16 -3.60 4.63
CA GLU A 100 8.36 -2.57 3.97
C GLU A 100 8.86 -1.16 4.35
N ILE A 101 8.95 -0.27 3.37
CA ILE A 101 9.24 1.15 3.60
C ILE A 101 8.02 2.04 3.35
N VAL A 102 7.12 1.62 2.47
CA VAL A 102 5.88 2.31 2.18
C VAL A 102 4.83 1.35 1.65
N SER A 103 3.61 1.52 2.14
CA SER A 103 2.38 0.92 1.61
C SER A 103 1.52 2.03 1.03
N LEU A 104 1.27 1.96 -0.28
CA LEU A 104 0.55 2.97 -1.04
C LEU A 104 -0.69 2.36 -1.66
N ARG A 105 -1.78 3.13 -1.71
CA ARG A 105 -2.97 2.75 -2.45
C ARG A 105 -3.46 3.83 -3.39
N TYR A 106 -4.02 3.40 -4.51
CA TYR A 106 -4.88 4.19 -5.38
C TYR A 106 -6.32 3.66 -5.26
N VAL A 107 -7.25 4.52 -4.85
CA VAL A 107 -8.65 4.13 -4.64
C VAL A 107 -9.42 4.33 -5.94
N LYS A 108 -9.82 3.22 -6.57
CA LYS A 108 -10.60 3.22 -7.83
C LYS A 108 -12.03 3.70 -7.57
N ASP A 109 -12.64 3.15 -6.53
CA ASP A 109 -13.98 3.46 -6.05
C ASP A 109 -14.07 3.11 -4.56
N PHE A 110 -15.22 3.31 -3.92
CA PHE A 110 -15.34 3.02 -2.48
C PHE A 110 -15.14 1.53 -2.15
N THR A 111 -15.25 0.64 -3.15
CA THR A 111 -15.21 -0.81 -2.99
C THR A 111 -13.83 -1.39 -3.31
N HIS A 112 -13.09 -0.81 -4.24
CA HIS A 112 -11.83 -1.38 -4.73
C HIS A 112 -10.67 -0.40 -4.73
N GLN A 113 -9.47 -0.96 -4.56
CA GLN A 113 -8.21 -0.24 -4.59
C GLN A 113 -7.13 -1.05 -5.29
N TYR A 114 -6.15 -0.33 -5.84
CA TYR A 114 -4.85 -0.86 -6.22
C TYR A 114 -3.90 -0.57 -5.07
N HIS A 115 -3.23 -1.59 -4.56
CA HIS A 115 -2.31 -1.50 -3.43
C HIS A 115 -0.92 -1.90 -3.92
N LEU A 116 0.08 -1.11 -3.56
CA LEU A 116 1.48 -1.33 -3.88
C LEU A 116 2.33 -1.13 -2.63
N ARG A 117 3.26 -2.06 -2.41
CA ARG A 117 4.25 -2.00 -1.34
C ARG A 117 5.65 -1.94 -1.93
N VAL A 118 6.49 -1.09 -1.36
CA VAL A 118 7.91 -0.98 -1.71
C VAL A 118 8.73 -1.41 -0.50
N PHE A 119 9.79 -2.16 -0.75
CA PHE A 119 10.66 -2.73 0.27
C PHE A 119 12.07 -2.14 0.22
N LYS A 120 12.81 -2.26 1.34
CA LYS A 120 14.19 -1.75 1.47
C LYS A 120 15.16 -2.35 0.44
N ASP A 121 14.90 -3.58 0.01
CA ASP A 121 15.67 -4.29 -1.01
C ASP A 121 15.23 -3.96 -2.44
N ARG A 122 14.39 -2.92 -2.61
CA ARG A 122 13.83 -2.45 -3.87
C ARG A 122 12.77 -3.35 -4.49
N GLU A 123 12.38 -4.43 -3.82
CA GLU A 123 11.23 -5.23 -4.25
C GLU A 123 9.96 -4.39 -4.24
N VAL A 124 9.09 -4.65 -5.22
CA VAL A 124 7.77 -4.06 -5.34
C VAL A 124 6.76 -5.20 -5.43
N ARG A 125 5.77 -5.17 -4.56
CA ARG A 125 4.61 -6.07 -4.59
C ARG A 125 3.36 -5.26 -4.82
N ALA A 126 2.43 -5.79 -5.62
CA ALA A 126 1.22 -5.06 -5.95
C ALA A 126 0.05 -5.99 -6.24
N HIS A 127 -1.14 -5.59 -5.80
CA HIS A 127 -2.37 -6.33 -6.02
C HIS A 127 -3.57 -5.39 -6.03
N TYR A 128 -4.64 -5.84 -6.68
CA TYR A 128 -5.95 -5.23 -6.65
C TYR A 128 -6.83 -5.95 -5.64
N GLU A 129 -7.56 -5.23 -4.83
CA GLU A 129 -8.31 -5.78 -3.70
C GLU A 129 -9.55 -4.96 -3.36
N TYR A 130 -10.38 -5.54 -2.50
CA TYR A 130 -11.39 -4.76 -1.80
C TYR A 130 -10.75 -3.76 -0.84
N THR A 131 -11.36 -2.59 -0.75
CA THR A 131 -11.05 -1.60 0.27
C THR A 131 -11.41 -2.15 1.66
N PRO A 132 -10.59 -1.86 2.70
CA PRO A 132 -11.00 -2.14 4.07
C PRO A 132 -12.26 -1.38 4.44
N GLU A 133 -12.54 -0.25 3.79
CA GLU A 133 -13.70 0.58 4.06
C GLU A 133 -15.04 -0.08 3.67
N CYS A 134 -15.07 -0.80 2.55
CA CYS A 134 -16.27 -1.50 2.09
C CYS A 134 -16.38 -2.90 2.70
N TYR A 135 -15.27 -3.66 2.73
CA TYR A 135 -15.23 -5.07 3.12
C TYR A 135 -14.06 -5.40 4.06
N PRO A 136 -14.06 -4.91 5.31
CA PRO A 136 -12.91 -5.05 6.23
C PRO A 136 -12.54 -6.51 6.51
N ILE A 137 -13.54 -7.39 6.68
CA ILE A 137 -13.30 -8.81 6.96
C ILE A 137 -12.70 -9.53 5.75
N LEU A 138 -13.12 -9.19 4.53
CA LEU A 138 -12.59 -9.81 3.32
C LEU A 138 -11.17 -9.32 3.05
N HIS A 139 -10.93 -8.02 3.24
CA HIS A 139 -9.62 -7.40 3.15
C HIS A 139 -8.62 -8.04 4.12
N LEU A 140 -8.99 -8.17 5.41
CA LEU A 140 -8.14 -8.81 6.42
C LEU A 140 -7.86 -10.30 6.17
N LYS A 141 -8.75 -10.99 5.46
CA LYS A 141 -8.60 -12.42 5.08
C LYS A 141 -7.98 -12.60 3.70
N GLU A 142 -7.48 -11.53 3.09
CA GLU A 142 -6.85 -11.53 1.77
C GLU A 142 -7.75 -12.14 0.66
N LYS A 143 -9.08 -11.99 0.81
CA LYS A 143 -10.05 -12.48 -0.17
C LYS A 143 -10.19 -11.48 -1.31
N HIS A 144 -10.21 -11.99 -2.55
CA HIS A 144 -10.27 -11.21 -3.79
C HIS A 144 -9.04 -10.33 -4.04
N PHE A 145 -7.86 -10.82 -3.67
CA PHE A 145 -6.61 -10.21 -4.09
C PHE A 145 -6.29 -10.74 -5.50
N GLU A 146 -6.18 -9.83 -6.44
CA GLU A 146 -5.88 -10.10 -7.84
C GLU A 146 -4.52 -9.50 -8.19
N PRO A 147 -3.62 -10.20 -8.90
CA PRO A 147 -2.30 -9.67 -9.24
C PRO A 147 -2.39 -8.43 -10.13
N ARG A 148 -3.27 -8.45 -11.15
CA ARG A 148 -3.41 -7.41 -12.19
C ARG A 148 -2.07 -6.84 -12.70
N SER A 149 -1.07 -7.71 -12.83
CA SER A 149 0.31 -7.31 -13.10
C SER A 149 0.44 -6.47 -14.37
N GLU A 150 -0.31 -6.79 -15.43
CA GLU A 150 -0.33 -6.02 -16.68
C GLU A 150 -0.78 -4.57 -16.49
N GLU A 151 -1.84 -4.34 -15.71
CA GLU A 151 -2.34 -2.98 -15.42
C GLU A 151 -1.29 -2.18 -14.64
N PHE A 152 -0.65 -2.82 -13.66
CA PHE A 152 0.46 -2.20 -12.92
C PHE A 152 1.67 -1.93 -13.82
N LEU A 153 2.08 -2.88 -14.65
CA LEU A 153 3.24 -2.72 -15.53
C LEU A 153 3.01 -1.64 -16.59
N MET A 154 1.78 -1.54 -17.13
CA MET A 154 1.42 -0.43 -18.03
C MET A 154 1.54 0.93 -17.35
N LEU A 155 1.11 1.03 -16.08
CA LEU A 155 1.23 2.27 -15.31
C LEU A 155 2.70 2.61 -14.99
N LEU A 156 3.48 1.61 -14.57
CA LEU A 156 4.84 1.81 -14.08
C LEU A 156 5.87 1.99 -15.20
N GLY A 157 5.66 1.38 -16.36
CA GLY A 157 6.58 1.45 -17.50
C GLY A 157 8.03 1.18 -17.08
N ASP A 158 8.94 2.04 -17.52
CA ASP A 158 10.39 1.89 -17.29
C ASP A 158 10.84 2.15 -15.85
N THR A 159 9.92 2.52 -14.95
CA THR A 159 10.24 2.77 -13.52
C THR A 159 10.42 1.48 -12.71
N ILE A 160 10.08 0.33 -13.28
CA ILE A 160 10.18 -1.00 -12.67
C ILE A 160 10.88 -1.99 -13.61
N VAL A 161 11.65 -2.91 -13.04
CA VAL A 161 12.13 -4.12 -13.71
C VAL A 161 11.18 -5.25 -13.31
N PRO A 162 10.38 -5.80 -14.22
CA PRO A 162 9.42 -6.85 -13.90
C PRO A 162 10.09 -8.11 -13.35
N HIS A 163 9.43 -8.79 -12.42
CA HIS A 163 9.92 -10.07 -11.91
C HIS A 163 9.83 -11.16 -12.99
N GLN A 164 10.83 -12.05 -13.03
CA GLN A 164 10.82 -13.19 -13.95
C GLN A 164 9.62 -14.08 -13.67
N GLY A 165 8.83 -14.40 -14.69
CA GLY A 165 7.65 -15.27 -14.56
C GLY A 165 6.30 -14.54 -14.52
N ILE A 166 6.27 -13.21 -14.51
CA ILE A 166 5.07 -12.45 -14.85
C ILE A 166 4.85 -12.61 -16.35
N LYS A 167 3.93 -13.49 -16.74
CA LYS A 167 3.51 -13.62 -18.15
C LYS A 167 2.60 -12.46 -18.47
N ASN A 168 2.99 -11.61 -19.42
CA ASN A 168 2.05 -10.79 -20.17
C ASN A 168 1.15 -11.78 -20.93
N GLN A 169 -0.11 -11.93 -20.53
CA GLN A 169 -1.07 -12.76 -21.25
C GLN A 169 -1.79 -11.93 -22.30
#